data_AF-A0A7C3FM41-F1
#
_entry.id   AF-A0A7C3FM41-F1
#
_cell.length_a   1.000
_cell.length_b   1.000
_cell.length_c   1.000
_cell.angle_alpha   90.00
_cell.angle_beta   90.00
_cell.angle_gamma   90.00
#
_symmetry.space_group_name_H-M   'P 1'
#
loop_
_entity.id
_entity.type
_entity.pdbx_description
1 polymer ?
#
loop_
_entity_poly.entity_id
_entity_poly.type
_entity_poly.pdbx_seq_one_letter_code
_entity_poly.pdbx_strand_id
1 'polypeptide(L)'
;MEEWNQERAERRDLETMRRIAHDALEFKDDAGAFDRYAIEHSLTVNEIVYYLNAYEYGKEEGLQAIRTPDIIPPDTVRQAIKTIGKMLDSHFEGRLPYRLTDEGTAIGLHEIRQRWQSGESFLFPVAQFRLTVASNHWHLYWIRKFDAWWPYSPPERGRKYTLKARAQQILEDEHGCFWG
;
A
#
# COMPACT_ATOMS: atom_id res chain seq x y z
N MET A 1 22.33 13.85 -1.52
CA MET A 1 21.06 13.38 -0.94
C MET A 1 21.01 11.88 -1.15
N GLU A 2 20.71 11.11 -0.11
CA GLU A 2 20.44 9.68 -0.27
C GLU A 2 19.20 9.47 -1.13
N GLU A 3 19.25 8.49 -2.02
CA GLU A 3 18.11 8.09 -2.85
C GLU A 3 17.14 7.25 -2.01
N TRP A 4 15.84 7.39 -2.28
CA TRP A 4 14.81 6.60 -1.62
C TRP A 4 15.00 5.11 -1.90
N ASN A 5 14.96 4.28 -0.85
CA ASN A 5 15.07 2.83 -0.96
C ASN A 5 14.09 2.17 0.02
N GLN A 6 13.03 1.56 -0.51
CA GLN A 6 12.00 0.91 0.28
C GLN A 6 12.54 -0.28 1.09
N GLU A 7 13.40 -1.11 0.51
CA GLU A 7 13.94 -2.29 1.20
C GLU A 7 14.77 -1.88 2.42
N ARG A 8 15.56 -0.82 2.31
CA ARG A 8 16.29 -0.24 3.43
C ARG A 8 15.33 0.26 4.51
N ALA A 9 14.27 0.96 4.11
CA ALA A 9 13.29 1.48 5.04
C ALA A 9 12.59 0.34 5.81
N GLU A 10 12.13 -0.68 5.09
CA GLU A 10 11.48 -1.86 5.67
C GLU A 10 12.40 -2.70 6.56
N ARG A 11 13.72 -2.54 6.51
CA ARG A 11 14.67 -3.23 7.40
C ARG A 11 14.86 -2.56 8.77
N ARG A 12 14.39 -1.33 8.97
CA ARG A 12 14.52 -0.65 10.28
C ARG A 12 13.75 -1.38 11.37
N ASP A 13 14.15 -1.23 12.62
CA ASP A 13 13.39 -1.79 13.74
C ASP A 13 12.09 -1.00 13.96
N LEU A 14 11.08 -1.69 14.51
CA LEU A 14 9.75 -1.09 14.73
C LEU A 14 9.76 0.10 15.68
N GLU A 15 10.66 0.12 16.67
CA GLU A 15 10.74 1.21 17.63
C GLU A 15 11.26 2.49 16.96
N THR A 16 12.27 2.37 16.11
CA THR A 16 12.78 3.46 15.28
C THR A 16 11.72 3.96 14.31
N MET A 17 11.01 3.06 13.60
CA MET A 17 9.91 3.44 12.71
C MET A 17 8.83 4.21 13.47
N ARG A 18 8.42 3.71 14.64
CA ARG A 18 7.43 4.33 15.52
C ARG A 18 7.89 5.73 15.94
N ARG A 19 9.11 5.87 16.46
CA ARG A 19 9.65 7.16 16.88
C ARG A 19 9.61 8.17 15.74
N ILE A 20 10.09 7.80 14.55
CA ILE A 20 10.08 8.69 13.38
C ILE A 20 8.65 9.11 13.00
N ALA A 21 7.70 8.16 12.98
CA ALA A 21 6.31 8.48 12.68
C ALA A 21 5.70 9.42 13.73
N HIS A 22 5.98 9.19 15.01
CA HIS A 22 5.51 10.05 16.10
C HIS A 22 6.09 11.46 16.04
N ASP A 23 7.40 11.58 15.82
CA ASP A 23 8.05 12.88 15.68
C ASP A 23 7.47 13.64 14.48
N ALA A 24 7.23 12.94 13.37
CA ALA A 24 6.66 13.52 12.16
C ALA A 24 5.21 14.00 12.30
N LEU A 25 4.41 13.42 13.20
CA LEU A 25 3.07 13.92 13.52
C LEU A 25 3.08 15.34 14.10
N GLU A 26 4.18 15.72 14.76
CA GLU A 26 4.32 17.02 15.40
C GLU A 26 4.83 18.13 14.45
N PHE A 27 5.19 17.79 13.21
CA PHE A 27 5.78 18.73 12.26
C PHE A 27 4.82 19.84 11.78
N LYS A 28 3.49 19.67 11.94
CA LYS A 28 2.46 20.67 11.59
C LYS A 28 2.65 21.26 10.18
N ASP A 29 2.16 22.48 9.92
CA ASP A 29 2.31 23.22 8.67
C ASP A 29 3.74 23.79 8.45
N ASP A 30 4.75 23.32 9.18
CA ASP A 30 6.14 23.73 8.97
C ASP A 30 6.69 23.05 7.71
N ALA A 31 6.65 23.79 6.61
CA ALA A 31 7.08 23.33 5.30
C ALA A 31 8.53 22.81 5.24
N GLY A 32 9.39 23.15 6.20
CA GLY A 32 10.78 22.70 6.25
C GLY A 32 11.10 21.68 7.35
N ALA A 33 10.14 21.29 8.18
CA ALA A 33 10.39 20.40 9.31
C ALA A 33 10.86 19.00 8.85
N PHE A 34 10.24 18.45 7.80
CA PHE A 34 10.64 17.17 7.23
C PHE A 34 12.08 17.18 6.71
N ASP A 35 12.48 18.25 6.01
CA ASP A 35 13.85 18.36 5.47
C ASP A 35 14.90 18.45 6.58
N ARG A 36 14.63 19.26 7.62
CA ARG A 36 15.55 19.39 8.77
C ARG A 36 15.69 18.07 9.52
N TYR A 37 14.56 17.42 9.83
CA TYR A 37 14.57 16.12 10.50
C TYR A 37 15.27 15.05 9.65
N ALA A 38 15.07 15.05 8.33
CA ALA A 38 15.76 14.15 7.42
C ALA A 38 17.29 14.32 7.49
N ILE A 39 17.78 15.56 7.50
CA ILE A 39 19.21 15.87 7.62
C ILE A 39 19.75 15.42 8.98
N GLU A 40 19.07 15.78 10.06
CA GLU A 40 19.49 15.49 11.44
C GLU A 40 19.57 13.98 11.73
N HIS A 41 18.64 13.21 11.17
CA HIS A 41 18.54 11.77 11.41
C HIS A 41 19.12 10.90 10.29
N SER A 42 19.76 11.50 9.28
CA SER A 42 20.28 10.78 8.11
C SER A 42 19.22 9.87 7.46
N LEU A 43 18.06 10.48 7.19
CA LEU A 43 16.91 9.88 6.53
C LEU A 43 16.63 10.60 5.21
N THR A 44 15.75 10.03 4.40
CA THR A 44 15.10 10.77 3.31
C THR A 44 13.71 11.23 3.75
N VAL A 45 13.20 12.31 3.18
CA VAL A 45 11.80 12.75 3.42
C VAL A 45 10.82 11.63 3.07
N ASN A 46 11.07 10.89 1.99
CA ASN A 46 10.25 9.74 1.62
C ASN A 46 10.23 8.66 2.70
N GLU A 47 11.35 8.40 3.37
CA GLU A 47 11.41 7.44 4.46
C GLU A 47 10.60 7.88 5.68
N ILE A 48 10.64 9.17 6.02
CA ILE A 48 9.81 9.74 7.09
C ILE A 48 8.32 9.61 6.73
N VAL A 49 7.94 10.04 5.53
CA VAL A 49 6.55 10.01 5.04
C VAL A 49 6.04 8.57 4.93
N TYR A 50 6.92 7.63 4.59
CA TYR A 50 6.57 6.21 4.50
C TYR A 50 6.13 5.65 5.85
N TYR A 51 6.90 5.90 6.91
CA TYR A 51 6.54 5.49 8.28
C TYR A 51 5.34 6.25 8.81
N LEU A 52 5.28 7.56 8.56
CA LEU A 52 4.14 8.40 8.96
C LEU A 52 2.84 7.87 8.36
N ASN A 53 2.78 7.65 7.04
CA ASN A 53 1.60 7.11 6.37
C ASN A 53 1.20 5.74 6.92
N ALA A 54 2.16 4.82 7.10
CA ALA A 54 1.89 3.51 7.67
C ALA A 54 1.25 3.63 9.06
N TYR A 55 1.77 4.51 9.91
CA TYR A 55 1.23 4.75 11.24
C TYR A 55 -0.11 5.51 11.24
N GLU A 56 -0.29 6.53 10.41
CA GLU A 56 -1.55 7.27 10.33
C GLU A 56 -2.70 6.37 9.85
N TYR A 57 -2.41 5.50 8.87
CA TYR A 57 -3.41 4.67 8.22
C TYR A 57 -3.69 3.39 8.99
N GLY A 58 -2.69 2.77 9.60
CA GLY A 58 -2.81 1.47 10.26
C GLY A 58 -2.34 1.42 11.73
N LYS A 59 -1.91 2.54 12.31
CA LYS A 59 -1.27 2.61 13.65
C LYS A 59 -0.10 1.62 13.73
N GLU A 60 0.07 0.95 14.87
CA GLU A 60 1.10 -0.07 15.07
C GLU A 60 1.04 -1.20 14.04
N GLU A 61 -0.17 -1.60 13.65
CA GLU A 61 -0.36 -2.68 12.67
C GLU A 61 0.09 -2.27 11.27
N GLY A 62 -0.03 -0.98 10.93
CA GLY A 62 0.49 -0.44 9.68
C GLY A 62 2.01 -0.50 9.61
N LEU A 63 2.70 -0.14 10.71
CA LEU A 63 4.15 -0.28 10.82
C LEU A 63 4.60 -1.75 10.77
N GLN A 64 3.86 -2.65 11.42
CA GLN A 64 4.10 -4.09 11.32
C GLN A 64 3.92 -4.60 9.89
N ALA A 65 2.87 -4.16 9.20
CA ALA A 65 2.55 -4.60 7.84
C ALA A 65 3.61 -4.19 6.79
N ILE A 66 4.40 -3.14 7.03
CA ILE A 66 5.55 -2.80 6.19
C ILE A 66 6.83 -3.52 6.62
N ARG A 67 7.05 -3.74 7.92
CA ARG A 67 8.29 -4.32 8.47
C ARG A 67 8.35 -5.84 8.40
N THR A 68 7.24 -6.50 8.71
CA THR A 68 7.16 -7.96 8.81
C THR A 68 5.74 -8.36 8.45
N PRO A 69 5.39 -8.30 7.15
CA PRO A 69 4.04 -8.59 6.71
C PRO A 69 3.69 -10.05 7.03
N ASP A 70 2.47 -10.27 7.54
CA ASP A 70 2.01 -11.61 7.87
C ASP A 70 1.83 -12.45 6.60
N ILE A 71 2.13 -13.75 6.71
CA ILE A 71 1.75 -14.72 5.69
C ILE A 71 0.22 -14.88 5.77
N ILE A 72 -0.46 -14.67 4.65
CA ILE A 72 -1.91 -14.76 4.59
C ILE A 72 -2.30 -16.25 4.54
N PRO A 73 -3.21 -16.73 5.41
CA PRO A 73 -3.65 -18.12 5.36
C PRO A 73 -4.25 -18.49 3.99
N PRO A 74 -3.96 -19.68 3.43
CA PRO A 74 -4.39 -20.03 2.06
C PRO A 74 -5.89 -19.91 1.81
N ASP A 75 -6.73 -20.27 2.78
CA ASP A 75 -8.18 -20.13 2.65
C ASP A 75 -8.63 -18.67 2.66
N THR A 76 -7.96 -17.83 3.45
CA THR A 76 -8.17 -16.39 3.46
C THR A 76 -7.78 -15.78 2.11
N VAL A 77 -6.65 -16.19 1.52
CA VAL A 77 -6.25 -15.76 0.17
C VAL A 77 -7.32 -16.13 -0.87
N ARG A 78 -7.74 -17.40 -0.91
CA ARG A 78 -8.75 -17.87 -1.88
C ARG A 78 -10.05 -17.07 -1.78
N GLN A 79 -10.53 -16.86 -0.55
CA GLN A 79 -11.75 -16.11 -0.31
C GLN A 79 -11.59 -14.63 -0.68
N ALA A 80 -10.43 -14.04 -0.42
CA ALA A 80 -10.14 -12.66 -0.76
C ALA A 80 -10.04 -12.45 -2.28
N ILE A 81 -9.29 -13.29 -3.00
CA ILE A 81 -9.21 -13.27 -4.47
C ILE A 81 -10.61 -13.39 -5.09
N LYS A 82 -11.42 -14.34 -4.62
CA LYS A 82 -12.80 -14.51 -5.10
C LYS A 82 -13.65 -13.26 -4.85
N THR A 83 -13.47 -12.62 -3.71
CA THR A 83 -14.23 -11.42 -3.33
C THR A 83 -13.83 -10.22 -4.18
N ILE A 84 -12.52 -9.96 -4.31
CA ILE A 84 -11.98 -8.86 -5.11
C ILE A 84 -12.36 -9.06 -6.58
N GLY A 85 -12.15 -10.26 -7.13
CA GLY A 85 -12.49 -10.57 -8.52
C GLY A 85 -13.97 -10.34 -8.82
N LYS A 86 -14.87 -10.84 -7.96
CA LYS A 86 -16.31 -10.57 -8.11
C LYS A 86 -16.65 -9.07 -8.13
N MET A 87 -15.99 -8.28 -7.29
CA MET A 87 -16.21 -6.83 -7.23
C MET A 87 -15.72 -6.15 -8.51
N LEU A 88 -14.52 -6.50 -8.99
CA LEU A 88 -13.96 -5.99 -10.24
C LEU A 88 -14.82 -6.37 -11.45
N ASP A 89 -15.21 -7.63 -11.56
CA ASP A 89 -16.04 -8.14 -12.66
C ASP A 89 -17.40 -7.41 -12.70
N SER A 90 -18.00 -7.17 -11.54
CA SER A 90 -19.29 -6.48 -11.44
C SER A 90 -19.17 -4.99 -11.79
N HIS A 91 -18.05 -4.34 -11.46
CA HIS A 91 -17.85 -2.92 -11.69
C HIS A 91 -17.43 -2.61 -13.14
N PHE A 92 -16.50 -3.40 -13.68
CA PHE A 92 -15.95 -3.17 -15.02
C PHE A 92 -16.69 -3.93 -16.12
N GLU A 93 -17.54 -4.91 -15.77
CA GLU A 93 -18.35 -5.68 -16.74
C GLU A 93 -17.50 -6.29 -17.87
N GLY A 94 -16.32 -6.80 -17.52
CA GLY A 94 -15.38 -7.42 -18.46
C GLY A 94 -14.55 -6.46 -19.31
N ARG A 95 -14.70 -5.14 -19.12
CA ARG A 95 -13.93 -4.12 -19.88
C ARG A 95 -12.47 -3.98 -19.41
N LEU A 96 -12.17 -4.42 -18.19
CA LEU A 96 -10.84 -4.34 -17.61
C LEU A 96 -10.20 -5.74 -17.58
N PRO A 97 -9.15 -6.00 -18.37
CA PRO A 97 -8.39 -7.22 -18.24
C PRO A 97 -7.43 -7.11 -17.03
N TYR A 98 -7.58 -8.01 -16.05
CA TYR A 98 -6.79 -7.98 -14.83
C TYR A 98 -6.36 -9.39 -14.39
N ARG A 99 -5.38 -9.43 -13.47
CA ARG A 99 -4.93 -10.65 -12.80
C ARG A 99 -4.78 -10.39 -11.30
N LEU A 100 -5.32 -11.30 -10.50
CA LEU A 100 -5.05 -11.39 -9.07
C LEU A 100 -3.97 -12.44 -8.80
N THR A 101 -3.01 -12.13 -7.94
CA THR A 101 -1.88 -12.98 -7.58
C THR A 101 -1.83 -13.22 -6.07
N ASP A 102 -1.48 -14.44 -5.69
CA ASP A 102 -1.07 -14.76 -4.32
C ASP A 102 0.45 -14.58 -4.22
N GLU A 103 0.90 -13.62 -3.41
CA GLU A 103 2.30 -13.28 -3.18
C GLU A 103 2.79 -13.81 -1.82
N GLY A 104 1.97 -14.61 -1.13
CA GLY A 104 2.23 -15.15 0.21
C GLY A 104 1.91 -14.18 1.33
N THR A 105 2.47 -12.97 1.29
CA THR A 105 2.24 -11.90 2.29
C THR A 105 1.31 -10.80 1.80
N ALA A 106 0.90 -10.86 0.53
CA ALA A 106 0.01 -9.92 -0.10
C ALA A 106 -0.84 -10.60 -1.19
N ILE A 107 -1.96 -9.97 -1.52
CA ILE A 107 -2.69 -10.24 -2.77
C ILE A 107 -2.39 -9.10 -3.73
N GLY A 108 -1.76 -9.41 -4.85
CA GLY A 108 -1.46 -8.44 -5.90
C GLY A 108 -2.62 -8.32 -6.89
N LEU A 109 -2.99 -7.09 -7.22
CA LEU A 109 -3.88 -6.76 -8.33
C LEU A 109 -3.05 -6.14 -9.44
N HIS A 110 -3.16 -6.71 -10.62
CA HIS A 110 -2.43 -6.29 -11.81
C HIS A 110 -3.40 -6.06 -12.97
N GLU A 111 -3.20 -4.96 -13.71
CA GLU A 111 -3.83 -4.77 -15.00
C GLU A 111 -3.02 -5.51 -16.07
N ILE A 112 -3.71 -6.18 -17.00
CA ILE A 112 -3.06 -6.81 -18.15
C ILE A 112 -3.00 -5.78 -19.28
N ARG A 113 -1.83 -5.18 -19.50
CA ARG A 113 -1.61 -4.19 -20.56
C ARG A 113 -0.84 -4.82 -21.72
N GLN A 114 -1.00 -4.26 -22.92
CA GLN A 114 -0.19 -4.62 -24.09
C GLN A 114 0.83 -3.54 -24.40
N ARG A 115 2.08 -3.94 -24.70
CA ARG A 115 3.08 -3.00 -25.22
C ARG A 115 2.66 -2.57 -26.62
N TRP A 116 2.55 -1.26 -26.84
CA TRP A 116 2.19 -0.69 -28.15
C TRP A 116 3.10 -1.18 -29.29
N GLN A 117 4.39 -1.38 -29.01
CA GLN A 117 5.38 -1.73 -30.03
C GLN A 117 5.40 -3.22 -30.41
N SER A 118 5.23 -4.12 -29.43
CA SER A 118 5.37 -5.57 -29.64
C SER A 118 4.06 -6.34 -29.58
N GLY A 119 2.98 -5.74 -29.07
CA GLY A 119 1.73 -6.43 -28.76
C GLY A 119 1.82 -7.41 -27.58
N GLU A 120 3.00 -7.53 -26.95
CA GLU A 120 3.22 -8.43 -25.82
C GLU A 120 2.42 -7.97 -24.60
N SER A 121 1.74 -8.91 -23.96
CA SER A 121 0.99 -8.67 -22.73
C SER A 121 1.92 -8.70 -21.52
N PHE A 122 1.78 -7.71 -20.64
CA PHE A 122 2.51 -7.65 -19.38
C PHE A 122 1.56 -7.28 -18.23
N LEU A 123 1.97 -7.64 -17.01
CA LEU A 123 1.24 -7.31 -15.79
C LEU A 123 1.73 -5.96 -15.28
N PHE A 124 0.86 -4.95 -15.33
CA PHE A 124 1.11 -3.67 -14.69
C PHE A 124 0.57 -3.72 -13.26
N PRO A 125 1.41 -3.58 -12.22
CA PRO A 125 0.97 -3.63 -10.84
C PRO A 125 0.08 -2.41 -10.51
N VAL A 126 -1.10 -2.68 -9.97
CA VAL A 126 -2.11 -1.66 -9.64
C VAL A 126 -2.19 -1.47 -8.12
N ALA A 127 -2.34 -2.57 -7.38
CA ALA A 127 -2.53 -2.52 -5.94
C ALA A 127 -2.03 -3.78 -5.23
N GLN A 128 -1.71 -3.63 -3.96
CA GLN A 128 -1.42 -4.74 -3.05
C GLN A 128 -2.35 -4.69 -1.83
N PHE A 129 -2.93 -5.83 -1.48
CA PHE A 129 -3.67 -6.01 -0.24
C PHE A 129 -2.83 -6.83 0.74
N ARG A 130 -2.51 -6.26 1.91
CA ARG A 130 -1.86 -6.97 3.01
C ARG A 130 -2.84 -7.17 4.15
N LEU A 131 -2.72 -8.28 4.88
CA LEU A 131 -3.57 -8.60 6.02
C LEU A 131 -2.72 -8.62 7.29
N THR A 132 -3.15 -7.90 8.32
CA THR A 132 -2.70 -8.18 9.69
C THR A 132 -3.60 -9.28 10.24
N VAL A 133 -3.06 -10.49 10.42
CA VAL A 133 -3.83 -11.70 10.73
C VAL A 133 -4.47 -11.61 12.11
N ALA A 134 -3.75 -11.07 13.09
CA ALA A 134 -4.21 -10.97 14.47
C ALA A 134 -5.48 -10.12 14.62
N SER A 135 -5.58 -9.02 13.87
CA SER A 135 -6.70 -8.07 13.90
C SER A 135 -7.69 -8.26 12.75
N ASN A 136 -7.34 -9.10 11.76
CA ASN A 136 -8.06 -9.25 10.50
C ASN A 136 -8.23 -7.90 9.75
N HIS A 137 -7.25 -7.01 9.86
CA HIS A 137 -7.24 -5.72 9.19
C HIS A 137 -6.56 -5.82 7.82
N TRP A 138 -7.28 -5.37 6.80
CA TRP A 138 -6.78 -5.26 5.44
C TRP A 138 -6.22 -3.87 5.19
N HIS A 139 -4.96 -3.84 4.79
CA HIS A 139 -4.22 -2.67 4.37
C HIS A 139 -4.13 -2.67 2.84
N LEU A 140 -4.23 -1.48 2.24
CA LEU A 140 -4.12 -1.30 0.78
C LEU A 140 -2.85 -0.51 0.51
N TYR A 141 -2.15 -0.94 -0.52
CA TYR A 141 -0.93 -0.32 -1.01
C TYR A 141 -1.07 -0.05 -2.50
N TRP A 142 -0.44 1.02 -2.94
CA TRP A 142 -0.41 1.47 -4.33
C TRP A 142 1.03 1.80 -4.71
N ILE A 143 1.32 1.84 -6.02
CA ILE A 143 2.63 2.24 -6.51
C ILE A 143 2.63 3.75 -6.76
N ARG A 144 3.57 4.45 -6.13
CA ARG A 144 3.88 5.85 -6.42
C ARG A 144 5.01 5.93 -7.46
N LYS A 145 5.42 7.15 -7.80
CA LYS A 145 6.69 7.39 -8.53
C LYS A 145 7.82 6.57 -7.88
N PHE A 146 8.67 5.94 -8.69
CA PHE A 146 9.79 5.05 -8.29
C PHE A 146 9.48 3.57 -8.02
N ASP A 147 8.37 3.02 -8.53
CA ASP A 147 8.05 1.57 -8.47
C ASP A 147 8.06 0.97 -7.05
N ALA A 148 7.77 1.80 -6.04
CA ALA A 148 7.71 1.41 -4.63
C ALA A 148 6.27 1.32 -4.14
N TRP A 149 5.98 0.40 -3.23
CA TRP A 149 4.65 0.22 -2.61
C TRP A 149 4.47 1.16 -1.44
N TRP A 150 3.42 1.98 -1.46
CA TRP A 150 3.09 2.94 -0.42
C TRP A 150 1.77 2.59 0.26
N PRO A 151 1.66 2.76 1.59
CA PRO A 151 0.37 2.69 2.27
C PRO A 151 -0.64 3.66 1.64
N TYR A 152 -1.84 3.18 1.35
CA TYR A 152 -2.95 3.99 0.87
C TYR A 152 -3.86 4.37 2.04
N SER A 153 -4.41 5.59 2.05
CA SER A 153 -5.25 6.05 3.17
C SER A 153 -6.54 5.21 3.32
N PRO A 154 -7.01 4.90 4.54
CA PRO A 154 -8.34 4.32 4.78
C PRO A 154 -9.45 5.28 4.35
N PRO A 155 -10.65 4.74 4.02
CA PRO A 155 -11.79 5.61 3.76
C PRO A 155 -12.13 6.40 5.03
N GLU A 156 -12.54 7.66 4.86
CA GLU A 156 -12.84 8.54 6.00
C GLU A 156 -14.00 8.01 6.85
N ARG A 157 -14.99 7.37 6.19
CA ARG A 157 -16.23 6.88 6.79
C ARG A 157 -16.39 5.37 6.59
N GLY A 158 -17.15 4.74 7.48
CA GLY A 158 -17.49 3.32 7.38
C GLY A 158 -16.40 2.36 7.87
N ARG A 159 -16.42 1.12 7.38
CA ARG A 159 -15.55 0.03 7.84
C ARG A 159 -14.16 0.11 7.20
N LYS A 160 -13.26 0.88 7.81
CA LYS A 160 -11.93 1.23 7.28
C LYS A 160 -11.04 0.06 6.85
N TYR A 161 -10.98 -1.00 7.65
CA TYR A 161 -9.97 -2.06 7.50
C TYR A 161 -10.53 -3.37 6.92
N THR A 162 -11.70 -3.33 6.28
CA THR A 162 -12.27 -4.54 5.67
C THR A 162 -11.83 -4.69 4.23
N LEU A 163 -11.60 -5.94 3.77
CA LEU A 163 -11.22 -6.22 2.39
C LEU A 163 -12.14 -5.53 1.38
N LYS A 164 -13.46 -5.58 1.61
CA LYS A 164 -14.45 -4.96 0.73
C LYS A 164 -14.30 -3.44 0.67
N ALA A 165 -14.06 -2.78 1.81
CA ALA A 165 -13.86 -1.33 1.82
C ALA A 165 -12.58 -0.94 1.07
N ARG A 166 -11.49 -1.71 1.25
CA ARG A 166 -10.24 -1.49 0.52
C ARG A 166 -10.40 -1.72 -0.99
N ALA A 167 -11.10 -2.80 -1.37
CA ALA A 167 -11.39 -3.06 -2.77
C ALA A 167 -12.29 -1.98 -3.39
N GLN A 168 -13.27 -1.47 -2.62
CA GLN A 168 -14.15 -0.39 -3.07
C GLN A 168 -13.37 0.88 -3.43
N GLN A 169 -12.35 1.24 -2.66
CA GLN A 169 -11.50 2.40 -2.97
C GLN A 169 -10.75 2.26 -4.30
N ILE A 170 -10.37 1.03 -4.67
CA ILE A 170 -9.78 0.78 -5.99
C ILE A 170 -10.82 1.01 -7.09
N LEU A 171 -12.06 0.58 -6.88
CA LEU A 171 -13.13 0.76 -7.88
C LEU A 171 -13.49 2.23 -8.07
N GLU A 172 -13.59 2.98 -6.98
CA GLU A 172 -13.92 4.41 -7.00
C GLU A 172 -12.78 5.25 -7.55
N ASP A 173 -11.53 4.85 -7.27
CA ASP A 173 -10.30 5.51 -7.68
C ASP A 173 -10.37 7.05 -7.61
N GLU A 174 -10.90 7.57 -6.50
CA GLU A 174 -11.23 9.00 -6.36
C GLU A 174 -10.03 9.93 -6.58
N HIS A 175 -8.82 9.40 -6.37
CA HIS A 175 -7.56 10.11 -6.52
C HIS A 175 -6.79 9.76 -7.81
N GLY A 176 -7.34 8.91 -8.68
CA GLY A 176 -6.69 8.48 -9.93
C GLY A 176 -5.36 7.74 -9.71
N CYS A 177 -5.26 7.01 -8.61
CA CYS A 177 -4.05 6.32 -8.16
C CYS A 177 -3.91 4.91 -8.73
N PHE A 178 -5.00 4.30 -9.24
CA PHE A 178 -5.03 2.89 -9.61
C PHE A 178 -5.13 2.66 -11.12
N TRP A 179 -5.96 3.44 -11.82
CA TRP A 179 -6.28 3.17 -13.25
C TRP A 179 -5.74 4.23 -14.22
N GLY A 180 -4.83 5.09 -13.75
CA GLY A 180 -4.16 6.14 -14.53
C GLY A 180 -3.01 5.67 -15.43
#